data_AF-A0A838KDN9-F1
#
_entry.id   AF-A0A838KDN9-F1
#
_cell.length_a   1.000
_cell.length_b   1.000
_cell.length_c   1.000
_cell.angle_alpha   90.00
_cell.angle_beta   90.00
_cell.angle_gamma   90.00
#
_symmetry.space_group_name_H-M   'P 1'
#
loop_
_entity.id
_entity.type
_entity.pdbx_description
1 polymer ?
#
loop_
_entity_poly.entity_id
_entity_poly.type
_entity_poly.pdbx_seq_one_letter_code
_entity_poly.pdbx_strand_id
1 'polypeptide(L)'
;SYLDEENIPRSSTTETFAAVRLGIETRRWAGVPFYLRTGKRLPRRVTEIGVVFKKAPHLPFAATDTEELGNNQLVVRVQPDEGITMRFGSKVPGSSMEVRDVSMDFLYGEAFTESSPEAYERLLLDVLIGDATLFPRNEEVELSWAVIDPLEEYWEGSKPELYRAGEWGPKGVDEMLARDGRVWRRP
;
A
#
# COMPACT_ATOMS: atom_id res chain seq x y z
N SER A 1 5.61 -25.70 0.01
CA SER A 1 4.73 -24.94 -0.90
C SER A 1 3.37 -24.76 -0.24
N TYR A 2 2.51 -23.84 -0.70
CA TYR A 2 1.12 -23.75 -0.20
C TYR A 2 0.38 -25.10 -0.33
N LEU A 3 0.61 -25.81 -1.44
CA LEU A 3 0.05 -27.14 -1.70
C LEU A 3 0.62 -28.26 -0.80
N ASP A 4 1.66 -27.98 -0.01
CA ASP A 4 2.24 -28.94 0.93
C ASP A 4 1.77 -28.67 2.38
N GLU A 5 1.00 -27.61 2.63
CA GLU A 5 0.46 -27.31 3.96
C GLU A 5 -0.64 -28.32 4.32
N GLU A 6 -0.79 -28.59 5.62
CA GLU A 6 -1.82 -29.51 6.12
C GLU A 6 -3.22 -29.02 5.74
N ASN A 7 -4.11 -29.95 5.38
CA ASN A 7 -5.49 -29.67 4.96
C ASN A 7 -5.64 -28.87 3.64
N ILE A 8 -4.58 -28.75 2.83
CA ILE A 8 -4.66 -28.15 1.49
C ILE A 8 -4.71 -29.25 0.40
N PRO A 9 -5.78 -29.30 -0.43
CA PRO A 9 -5.81 -30.20 -1.58
C PRO A 9 -4.67 -29.89 -2.56
N ARG A 10 -4.00 -30.92 -3.09
CA ARG A 10 -2.93 -30.75 -4.10
C ARG A 10 -3.40 -30.11 -5.40
N SER A 11 -4.70 -30.16 -5.67
CA SER A 11 -5.36 -29.52 -6.82
C SER A 11 -5.85 -28.10 -6.52
N SER A 12 -5.58 -27.56 -5.33
CA SER A 12 -6.05 -26.21 -4.96
C SER A 12 -5.50 -25.16 -5.92
N THR A 13 -6.39 -24.26 -6.34
CA THR A 13 -6.07 -23.05 -7.10
C THR A 13 -6.29 -21.79 -6.27
N THR A 14 -6.46 -21.91 -4.94
CA THR A 14 -6.66 -20.77 -4.05
C THR A 14 -5.46 -19.83 -4.06
N GLU A 15 -5.76 -18.55 -4.22
CA GLU A 15 -4.81 -17.45 -4.24
C GLU A 15 -4.23 -17.23 -2.84
N THR A 16 -2.91 -17.08 -2.75
CA THR A 16 -2.24 -16.63 -1.51
C THR A 16 -1.70 -15.20 -1.63
N PHE A 17 -1.91 -14.58 -2.79
CA PHE A 17 -1.53 -13.23 -3.14
C PHE A 17 -2.55 -12.68 -4.15
N ALA A 18 -2.95 -11.43 -4.00
CA ALA A 18 -3.77 -10.71 -4.98
C ALA A 18 -3.26 -9.27 -5.12
N ALA A 19 -3.30 -8.75 -6.34
CA ALA A 19 -3.10 -7.33 -6.59
C ALA A 19 -4.05 -6.84 -7.67
N VAL A 20 -4.57 -5.63 -7.47
CA VAL A 20 -5.53 -5.01 -8.38
C VAL A 20 -5.19 -3.54 -8.59
N ARG A 21 -5.57 -3.04 -9.76
CA ARG A 21 -5.56 -1.62 -10.11
C ARG A 21 -7.01 -1.16 -10.20
N LEU A 22 -7.42 -0.30 -9.29
CA LEU A 22 -8.74 0.30 -9.23
C LEU A 22 -8.68 1.77 -9.69
N GLY A 23 -9.83 2.29 -10.11
CA GLY A 23 -10.04 3.70 -10.38
C GLY A 23 -11.26 4.20 -9.62
N ILE A 24 -11.23 5.47 -9.23
CA ILE A 24 -12.39 6.13 -8.59
C ILE A 24 -12.92 7.17 -9.56
N GLU A 25 -14.11 6.95 -10.10
CA GLU A 25 -14.76 7.78 -11.11
C GLU A 25 -15.40 9.03 -10.51
N THR A 26 -14.57 9.88 -9.90
CA THR A 26 -14.99 11.17 -9.37
C THR A 26 -14.12 12.28 -9.94
N ARG A 27 -14.59 13.52 -9.91
CA ARG A 27 -13.79 14.69 -10.34
C ARG A 27 -12.43 14.77 -9.63
N ARG A 28 -12.37 14.40 -8.34
CA ARG A 28 -11.14 14.47 -7.53
C ARG A 28 -10.11 13.43 -7.97
N TRP A 29 -10.55 12.23 -8.33
CA TRP A 29 -9.70 11.06 -8.55
C TRP A 29 -9.61 10.62 -10.02
N ALA A 30 -10.19 11.39 -10.94
CA ALA A 30 -10.13 11.13 -12.36
C ALA A 30 -8.67 10.93 -12.84
N GLY A 31 -8.39 9.76 -13.41
CA GLY A 31 -7.06 9.38 -13.90
C GLY A 31 -6.02 9.05 -12.82
N VAL A 32 -6.41 8.96 -11.55
CA VAL A 32 -5.52 8.53 -10.46
C VAL A 32 -5.74 7.04 -10.18
N PRO A 33 -4.75 6.17 -10.49
CA PRO A 33 -4.88 4.74 -10.21
C PRO A 33 -4.65 4.43 -8.73
N PHE A 34 -5.46 3.53 -8.18
CA PHE A 34 -5.31 2.95 -6.86
C PHE A 34 -4.80 1.53 -7.00
N TYR A 35 -3.61 1.24 -6.48
CA TYR A 35 -3.06 -0.11 -6.49
C TYR A 35 -3.21 -0.72 -5.11
N LEU A 36 -3.85 -1.87 -5.05
CA LEU A 36 -3.98 -2.66 -3.84
C LEU A 36 -3.19 -3.95 -4.04
N ARG A 37 -2.48 -4.39 -3.01
CA ARG A 37 -1.87 -5.73 -2.98
C ARG A 37 -1.97 -6.31 -1.58
N THR A 38 -2.16 -7.61 -1.50
CA THR A 38 -2.13 -8.37 -0.26
C THR A 38 -1.56 -9.75 -0.55
N GLY A 39 -0.87 -10.34 0.43
CA GLY A 39 -0.30 -11.66 0.25
C GLY A 39 0.22 -12.27 1.54
N LYS A 40 0.39 -13.59 1.50
CA LYS A 40 0.98 -14.39 2.58
C LYS A 40 2.43 -14.77 2.22
N ARG A 41 3.19 -15.21 3.23
CA ARG A 41 4.61 -15.62 3.07
C ARG A 41 5.47 -14.57 2.34
N LEU A 42 5.13 -13.29 2.49
CA LEU A 42 5.93 -12.15 2.03
C LEU A 42 7.14 -11.92 2.97
N PRO A 43 8.19 -11.20 2.55
CA PRO A 43 9.40 -11.05 3.37
C PRO A 43 9.18 -10.30 4.69
N ARG A 44 8.14 -9.46 4.78
CA ARG A 44 7.80 -8.70 6.00
C ARG A 44 6.29 -8.62 6.18
N ARG A 45 5.83 -8.68 7.44
CA ARG A 45 4.46 -8.27 7.80
C ARG A 45 4.40 -6.75 7.79
N VAL A 46 3.54 -6.18 6.96
CA VAL A 46 3.35 -4.74 6.85
C VAL A 46 1.93 -4.41 6.41
N THR A 47 1.40 -3.30 6.90
CA THR A 47 0.20 -2.64 6.42
C THR A 47 0.54 -1.17 6.27
N GLU A 48 0.49 -0.68 5.04
CA GLU A 48 0.94 0.66 4.70
C GLU A 48 0.15 1.24 3.55
N ILE A 49 0.02 2.57 3.55
CA ILE A 49 -0.57 3.34 2.46
C ILE A 49 0.52 4.25 1.91
N GLY A 50 0.80 4.15 0.61
CA GLY A 50 1.77 4.99 -0.07
C GLY A 50 1.09 5.92 -1.06
N VAL A 51 1.16 7.22 -0.81
CA VAL A 51 0.70 8.25 -1.75
C VAL A 51 1.92 8.79 -2.49
N VAL A 52 1.98 8.54 -3.80
CA VAL A 52 3.04 9.06 -4.67
C VAL A 52 2.53 10.29 -5.41
N PHE A 53 3.12 11.45 -5.12
CA PHE A 53 2.75 12.70 -5.77
C PHE A 53 3.29 12.77 -7.20
N LYS A 54 2.66 13.57 -8.05
CA LYS A 54 3.21 13.89 -9.37
C LYS A 54 4.47 14.73 -9.18
N LYS A 55 5.46 14.54 -10.05
CA LYS A 55 6.62 15.44 -10.13
C LYS A 55 6.12 16.87 -10.38
N ALA A 56 6.66 17.83 -9.62
CA ALA A 56 6.30 19.22 -9.80
C ALA A 56 6.68 19.68 -11.22
N PRO A 57 5.77 20.32 -11.97
CA PRO A 57 6.14 20.93 -13.23
C PRO A 57 7.08 22.13 -12.96
N HIS A 58 8.02 22.37 -13.87
CA HIS A 58 8.93 23.54 -13.82
C HIS A 58 9.75 23.65 -12.52
N LEU A 59 10.58 22.64 -12.24
CA LEU A 59 11.54 22.74 -11.15
C LEU A 59 12.52 23.90 -11.43
N PRO A 60 12.88 24.72 -10.41
CA PRO A 60 13.85 25.80 -10.55
C PRO A 60 15.31 25.31 -10.63
N PHE A 61 15.50 24.02 -10.93
CA PHE A 61 16.79 23.31 -10.91
C PHE A 61 17.09 22.77 -12.31
N ALA A 62 18.36 22.64 -12.67
CA ALA A 62 18.71 22.00 -13.93
C ALA A 62 18.33 20.51 -13.90
N ALA A 63 18.15 19.90 -15.08
CA ALA A 63 17.83 18.48 -15.15
C ALA A 63 18.90 17.62 -14.45
N THR A 64 20.18 18.01 -14.57
CA THR A 64 21.34 17.38 -13.91
C THR A 64 21.27 17.47 -12.39
N ASP A 65 20.72 18.57 -11.85
CA ASP A 65 20.66 18.82 -10.41
C ASP A 65 19.58 17.98 -9.71
N THR A 66 18.72 17.30 -10.50
CA THR A 66 17.55 16.54 -10.05
C THR A 66 17.51 15.12 -10.62
N GLU A 67 18.64 14.60 -11.11
CA GLU A 67 18.73 13.23 -11.64
C GLU A 67 18.32 12.18 -10.60
N GLU A 68 18.68 12.40 -9.33
CA GLU A 68 18.32 11.53 -8.20
C GLU A 68 16.98 11.91 -7.54
N LEU A 69 16.29 12.95 -8.02
CA LEU A 69 15.05 13.42 -7.42
C LEU A 69 13.87 12.53 -7.84
N GLY A 70 13.38 11.73 -6.90
CA GLY A 70 12.17 10.96 -7.05
C GLY A 70 10.89 11.80 -7.03
N ASN A 71 9.77 11.10 -7.05
CA ASN A 71 8.49 11.72 -6.72
C ASN A 71 8.37 11.86 -5.21
N ASN A 72 7.83 12.98 -4.72
CA ASN A 72 7.47 13.11 -3.31
C ASN A 72 6.52 11.97 -2.91
N GLN A 73 6.66 11.49 -1.68
CA GLN A 73 5.84 10.38 -1.17
C GLN A 73 5.36 10.69 0.24
N LEU A 74 4.10 10.38 0.52
CA LEU A 74 3.57 10.29 1.87
C LEU A 74 3.27 8.82 2.16
N VAL A 75 3.93 8.28 3.17
CA VAL A 75 3.77 6.90 3.60
C VAL A 75 3.16 6.88 4.99
N VAL A 76 1.99 6.27 5.10
CA VAL A 76 1.32 6.01 6.37
C VAL A 76 1.51 4.54 6.70
N ARG A 77 2.22 4.23 7.79
CA ARG A 77 2.39 2.86 8.30
C ARG A 77 1.36 2.61 9.39
N VAL A 78 0.55 1.57 9.17
CA VAL A 78 -0.51 1.15 10.09
C VAL A 78 -0.02 0.06 11.03
N GLN A 79 0.84 -0.84 10.55
CA GLN A 79 1.52 -1.85 11.38
C GLN A 79 2.61 -2.57 10.57
N PRO A 80 3.69 -3.06 11.21
CA PRO A 80 4.20 -2.63 12.52
C PRO A 80 4.80 -1.21 12.42
N ASP A 81 5.23 -0.67 13.55
CA ASP A 81 5.93 0.61 13.65
C ASP A 81 5.07 1.76 13.12
N GLU A 82 3.95 2.01 13.79
CA GLU A 82 2.95 3.02 13.44
C GLU A 82 3.60 4.38 13.26
N GLY A 83 3.33 5.04 12.14
CA GLY A 83 3.99 6.29 11.84
C GLY A 83 3.70 6.85 10.46
N ILE A 84 4.26 8.02 10.22
CA ILE A 84 4.14 8.75 8.97
C ILE A 84 5.54 9.13 8.49
N THR A 85 5.87 8.76 7.25
CA THR A 85 7.10 9.18 6.58
C THR A 85 6.75 10.06 5.39
N MET A 86 7.31 11.26 5.32
CA MET A 86 7.26 12.12 4.14
C MET A 86 8.62 12.15 3.45
N ARG A 87 8.67 11.74 2.18
CA ARG A 87 9.87 11.83 1.33
C ARG A 87 9.74 13.00 0.37
N PHE A 88 10.77 13.83 0.31
CA PHE A 88 10.80 15.00 -0.57
C PHE A 88 12.24 15.40 -0.90
N GLY A 89 12.40 16.14 -2.00
CA GLY A 89 13.70 16.66 -2.40
C GLY A 89 14.21 17.77 -1.48
N SER A 90 15.47 17.67 -1.06
CA SER A 90 16.18 18.73 -0.34
C SER A 90 17.56 18.95 -0.96
N LYS A 91 18.05 20.19 -0.87
CA LYS A 91 19.40 20.54 -1.31
C LYS A 91 20.42 19.83 -0.43
N VAL A 92 21.38 19.15 -1.04
CA VAL A 92 22.54 18.59 -0.33
C VAL A 92 23.39 19.75 0.22
N PRO A 93 23.75 19.73 1.52
CA PRO A 93 24.67 20.71 2.07
C PRO A 93 26.00 20.71 1.30
N GLY A 94 26.35 21.85 0.71
CA GLY A 94 27.53 21.96 -0.15
C GLY A 94 27.48 23.16 -1.09
N SER A 95 28.56 23.32 -1.85
CA SER A 95 28.70 24.36 -2.88
C SER A 95 28.05 23.98 -4.21
N SER A 96 27.84 22.68 -4.47
CA SER A 96 27.10 22.20 -5.64
C SER A 96 25.60 22.43 -5.51
N MET A 97 24.93 22.57 -6.65
CA MET A 97 23.47 22.61 -6.73
C MET A 97 22.98 21.19 -6.99
N GLU A 98 22.81 20.42 -5.93
CA GLU A 98 22.38 19.02 -6.00
C GLU A 98 21.19 18.81 -5.07
N VAL A 99 20.12 18.20 -5.59
CA VAL A 99 18.90 17.89 -4.83
C VAL A 99 18.77 16.37 -4.71
N ARG A 100 18.59 15.89 -3.48
CA ARG A 100 18.37 14.47 -3.19
C ARG A 100 17.12 14.27 -2.34
N ASP A 101 16.55 13.08 -2.41
CA ASP A 101 15.42 12.70 -1.56
C ASP A 101 15.87 12.59 -0.09
N VAL A 102 15.16 13.30 0.78
CA VAL A 102 15.27 13.18 2.24
C VAL A 102 13.97 12.69 2.83
N SER A 103 14.04 12.07 4.02
CA SER A 103 12.88 11.58 4.76
C SER A 103 12.66 12.43 6.02
N MET A 104 11.40 12.77 6.27
CA MET A 104 10.92 13.24 7.57
C MET A 104 10.04 12.15 8.16
N ASP A 105 10.40 11.67 9.34
CA ASP A 105 9.76 10.54 9.99
C ASP A 105 9.07 10.97 11.29
N PHE A 106 7.84 10.52 11.47
CA PHE A 106 7.11 10.53 12.73
C PHE A 106 6.80 9.09 13.10
N LEU A 107 7.28 8.65 14.28
CA LEU A 107 7.08 7.30 14.81
C LEU A 107 6.26 7.40 16.09
N TYR A 108 5.10 6.73 16.12
CA TYR A 108 4.17 6.83 17.24
C TYR A 108 4.80 6.33 18.54
N GLY A 109 5.49 5.19 18.48
CA GLY A 109 6.15 4.61 19.66
C GLY A 109 7.34 5.42 20.22
N GLU A 110 7.91 6.35 19.46
CA GLU A 110 8.91 7.29 19.97
C GLU A 110 8.26 8.56 20.53
N ALA A 111 7.16 9.02 19.93
CA ALA A 111 6.45 10.22 20.33
C ALA A 111 5.57 10.03 21.57
N PHE A 112 5.04 8.82 21.77
CA PHE A 112 4.15 8.47 22.87
C PHE A 112 4.66 7.20 23.57
N THR A 113 4.91 7.30 24.88
CA THR A 113 5.37 6.17 25.71
C THR A 113 4.25 5.23 26.17
N GLU A 114 3.00 5.54 25.85
CA GLU A 114 1.85 4.69 26.16
C GLU A 114 1.55 3.77 24.99
N SER A 115 1.26 2.50 25.30
CA SER A 115 0.79 1.55 24.30
C SER A 115 -0.56 2.01 23.75
N SER A 116 -0.69 2.07 22.43
CA SER A 116 -2.00 2.24 21.80
C SER A 116 -2.94 1.12 22.26
N PRO A 117 -4.22 1.43 22.56
CA PRO A 117 -5.19 0.41 22.96
C PRO A 117 -5.32 -0.63 21.86
N GLU A 118 -5.57 -1.88 22.26
CA GLU A 118 -5.75 -2.98 21.32
C GLU A 118 -7.02 -2.72 20.47
N ALA A 119 -7.04 -3.24 19.24
CA ALA A 119 -8.09 -2.92 18.28
C ALA A 119 -9.50 -3.25 18.81
N TYR A 120 -9.69 -4.38 19.50
CA TYR A 120 -10.97 -4.74 20.09
C TYR A 120 -11.29 -3.92 21.34
N GLU A 121 -10.32 -3.51 22.15
CA GLU A 121 -10.56 -2.61 23.29
C GLU A 121 -11.20 -1.31 22.82
N ARG A 122 -10.66 -0.72 21.75
CA ARG A 122 -11.20 0.50 21.16
C ARG A 122 -12.62 0.28 20.62
N LEU A 123 -12.84 -0.78 19.84
CA LEU A 123 -14.16 -1.06 19.25
C LEU A 123 -15.22 -1.34 20.32
N LEU A 124 -14.87 -2.05 21.39
CA LEU A 124 -15.79 -2.29 22.51
C LEU A 124 -16.14 -0.99 23.23
N LEU A 125 -15.16 -0.12 23.47
CA LEU A 125 -15.43 1.19 24.06
C LEU A 125 -16.37 2.02 23.18
N ASP A 126 -16.13 2.05 21.87
CA ASP A 126 -16.95 2.79 20.91
C ASP A 126 -18.42 2.30 20.91
N VAL A 127 -18.64 0.98 21.02
CA VAL A 127 -19.99 0.40 21.22
C VAL A 127 -20.64 0.89 22.52
N LEU A 128 -19.90 0.93 23.63
CA LEU A 128 -20.43 1.34 24.94
C LEU A 128 -20.83 2.81 24.98
N ILE A 129 -20.14 3.68 24.22
CA ILE A 129 -20.43 5.12 24.15
C ILE A 129 -21.36 5.48 22.98
N GLY A 130 -21.73 4.51 22.15
CA GLY A 130 -22.60 4.69 20.98
C GLY A 130 -21.92 5.40 19.80
N ASP A 131 -20.60 5.31 19.69
CA ASP A 131 -19.83 5.84 18.56
C ASP A 131 -19.72 4.79 17.44
N ALA A 132 -20.39 5.05 16.32
CA ALA A 132 -20.40 4.17 15.15
C ALA A 132 -19.32 4.51 14.11
N THR A 133 -18.39 5.43 14.39
CA THR A 133 -17.46 5.99 13.39
C THR A 133 -16.52 4.93 12.79
N LEU A 134 -16.12 3.92 13.57
CA LEU A 134 -15.22 2.85 13.12
C LEU A 134 -15.94 1.59 12.64
N PHE A 135 -17.27 1.62 12.56
CA PHE A 135 -18.08 0.49 12.11
C PHE A 135 -18.56 0.71 10.68
N PRO A 136 -18.39 -0.28 9.79
CA PRO A 136 -18.89 -0.16 8.43
C PRO A 136 -20.41 -0.09 8.43
N ARG A 137 -20.97 0.77 7.58
CA ARG A 137 -22.43 0.84 7.38
C ARG A 137 -22.88 -0.28 6.43
N ASN A 138 -24.15 -0.68 6.49
CA ASN A 138 -24.67 -1.72 5.60
C ASN A 138 -24.44 -1.37 4.10
N GLU A 139 -24.75 -0.14 3.68
CA GLU A 139 -24.50 0.33 2.31
C GLU A 139 -23.02 0.22 1.90
N GLU A 140 -22.10 0.52 2.81
CA GLU A 140 -20.66 0.41 2.55
C GLU A 140 -20.22 -1.04 2.31
N VAL A 141 -20.81 -1.99 3.05
CA VAL A 141 -20.56 -3.42 2.88
C VAL A 141 -21.09 -3.90 1.53
N GLU A 142 -22.32 -3.54 1.17
CA GLU A 142 -22.92 -3.90 -0.13
C GLU A 142 -22.09 -3.34 -1.31
N LEU A 143 -21.64 -2.08 -1.21
CA LEU A 143 -20.77 -1.48 -2.23
C LEU A 143 -19.39 -2.14 -2.30
N SER A 144 -18.87 -2.61 -1.17
CA SER A 144 -17.61 -3.36 -1.15
C SER A 144 -17.76 -4.67 -1.91
N TRP A 145 -18.86 -5.41 -1.71
CA TRP A 145 -19.14 -6.63 -2.47
C TRP A 145 -19.33 -6.36 -3.97
N ALA A 146 -20.05 -5.31 -4.34
CA ALA A 146 -20.20 -4.92 -5.75
C ALA A 146 -18.86 -4.64 -6.47
N VAL A 147 -17.78 -4.34 -5.74
CA VAL A 147 -16.42 -4.18 -6.28
C VAL A 147 -15.67 -5.52 -6.31
N ILE A 148 -15.86 -6.39 -5.32
CA ILE A 148 -15.12 -7.65 -5.18
C ILE A 148 -15.71 -8.79 -6.03
N ASP A 149 -17.04 -8.94 -6.06
CA ASP A 149 -17.70 -10.06 -6.76
C ASP A 149 -17.23 -10.20 -8.22
N PRO A 150 -17.16 -9.13 -9.05
CA PRO A 150 -16.71 -9.26 -10.44
C PRO A 150 -15.25 -9.69 -10.57
N LEU A 151 -14.42 -9.40 -9.55
CA LEU A 151 -13.02 -9.83 -9.52
C LEU A 151 -12.93 -11.34 -9.21
N GLU A 152 -13.71 -11.82 -8.24
CA GLU A 152 -13.78 -13.24 -7.91
C GLU A 152 -14.31 -14.05 -9.09
N GLU A 153 -15.39 -13.60 -9.74
CA GLU A 153 -15.93 -14.23 -10.96
C GLU A 153 -14.88 -14.27 -12.09
N TYR A 154 -14.12 -13.19 -12.26
CA TYR A 154 -13.08 -13.12 -13.29
C TYR A 154 -11.94 -14.12 -13.06
N TRP A 155 -11.57 -14.37 -11.80
CA TRP A 155 -10.51 -15.30 -11.44
C TRP A 155 -10.97 -16.76 -11.31
N GLU A 156 -12.29 -17.01 -11.30
CA GLU A 156 -12.83 -18.35 -11.15
C GLU A 156 -12.27 -19.30 -12.23
N GLY A 157 -11.71 -20.43 -11.79
CA GLY A 157 -11.09 -21.42 -12.68
C GLY A 157 -9.72 -21.03 -13.25
N SER A 158 -9.21 -19.83 -12.95
CA SER A 158 -7.85 -19.43 -13.29
C SER A 158 -6.83 -20.09 -12.35
N LYS A 159 -5.55 -20.14 -12.77
CA LYS A 159 -4.46 -20.62 -11.92
C LYS A 159 -3.63 -19.43 -11.45
N PRO A 160 -3.43 -19.25 -10.13
CA PRO A 160 -2.62 -18.15 -9.62
C PRO A 160 -1.17 -18.23 -10.11
N GLU A 161 -0.57 -17.07 -10.37
CA GLU A 161 0.85 -16.99 -10.67
C GLU A 161 1.68 -17.40 -9.44
N LEU A 162 2.68 -18.25 -9.66
CA LEU A 162 3.55 -18.73 -8.60
C LEU A 162 4.58 -17.66 -8.21
N TYR A 163 4.86 -17.56 -6.92
CA TYR A 163 5.93 -16.73 -6.38
C TYR A 163 6.67 -17.48 -5.28
N ARG A 164 7.93 -17.10 -5.04
CA ARG A 164 8.72 -17.74 -3.99
C ARG A 164 8.34 -17.15 -2.64
N ALA A 165 8.22 -18.02 -1.63
CA ALA A 165 8.09 -17.56 -0.24
C ALA A 165 9.28 -16.67 0.15
N GLY A 166 8.97 -15.51 0.73
CA GLY A 166 9.95 -14.47 1.07
C GLY A 166 10.18 -13.44 -0.04
N GLU A 167 9.50 -13.52 -1.19
CA GLU A 167 9.52 -12.48 -2.22
C GLU A 167 8.26 -11.60 -2.17
N TRP A 168 8.30 -10.44 -2.82
CA TRP A 168 7.22 -9.42 -2.80
C TRP A 168 6.02 -9.74 -3.73
N GLY A 169 5.83 -11.02 -4.05
CA GLY A 169 4.78 -11.50 -4.94
C GLY A 169 5.30 -11.89 -6.33
N PRO A 170 4.38 -12.28 -7.23
CA PRO A 170 4.69 -12.73 -8.58
C PRO A 170 5.14 -11.61 -9.52
N LYS A 171 5.77 -11.95 -10.67
CA LYS A 171 6.32 -10.97 -11.61
C LYS A 171 5.23 -10.14 -12.28
N GLY A 172 4.06 -10.74 -12.55
CA GLY A 172 2.92 -10.03 -13.14
C GLY A 172 2.47 -8.81 -12.34
N VAL A 173 2.75 -8.77 -11.04
CA VAL A 173 2.40 -7.66 -10.14
C VAL A 173 3.31 -6.45 -10.32
N ASP A 174 4.60 -6.68 -10.58
CA ASP A 174 5.54 -5.61 -10.93
C ASP A 174 5.25 -5.10 -12.35
N GLU A 175 4.95 -6.00 -13.29
CA GLU A 175 4.56 -5.65 -14.66
C GLU A 175 3.29 -4.81 -14.71
N MET A 176 2.31 -5.09 -13.84
CA MET A 176 1.07 -4.31 -13.72
C MET A 176 1.36 -2.83 -13.45
N LEU A 177 2.27 -2.50 -12.53
CA LEU A 177 2.64 -1.11 -12.23
C LEU A 177 3.55 -0.51 -13.31
N ALA A 178 4.43 -1.32 -13.89
CA ALA A 178 5.34 -0.88 -14.94
C ALA A 178 4.59 -0.36 -16.18
N ARG A 179 3.39 -0.90 -16.48
CA ARG A 179 2.51 -0.39 -17.55
C ARG A 179 2.11 1.08 -17.36
N ASP A 180 2.03 1.55 -16.12
CA ASP A 180 1.77 2.95 -15.78
C ASP A 180 3.08 3.74 -15.48
N GLY A 181 4.25 3.17 -15.76
CA GLY A 181 5.56 3.77 -15.47
C GLY A 181 5.88 3.86 -13.97
N ARG A 182 5.32 2.96 -13.16
CA ARG A 182 5.42 2.96 -11.70
C ARG A 182 6.11 1.70 -11.19
N VAL A 183 6.56 1.77 -9.95
CA VAL A 183 7.15 0.64 -9.23
C VAL A 183 6.55 0.54 -7.84
N TRP A 184 6.41 -0.68 -7.33
CA TRP A 184 5.97 -0.88 -5.96
C TRP A 184 6.98 -0.34 -4.97
N ARG A 185 6.48 0.27 -3.89
CA ARG A 185 7.34 0.58 -2.75
C ARG A 185 7.77 -0.72 -2.07
N ARG A 186 8.99 -0.71 -1.53
CA ARG A 186 9.53 -1.79 -0.68
C ARG A 186 9.61 -1.27 0.76
N PRO A 187 8.78 -1.80 1.67
CA PRO A 187 8.83 -1.51 3.10
C PRO A 187 10.00 -2.17 3.84
#